data_AF-R5MSV6-F1
#
_entry.id   AF-R5MSV6-F1
#
_cell.length_a   1.000
_cell.length_b   1.000
_cell.length_c   1.000
_cell.angle_alpha   90.00
_cell.angle_beta   90.00
_cell.angle_gamma   90.00
#
_symmetry.space_group_name_H-M   'P 1'
#
loop_
_entity.id
_entity.type
_entity.pdbx_description
1 polymer ?
#
loop_
_entity_poly.entity_id
_entity_poly.type
_entity_poly.pdbx_seq_one_letter_code
_entity_poly.pdbx_strand_id
1 'polypeptide(L)'
;MNRRGASLIICLSLVINSLVLNIPKSSFGSLNNDKDLKIDSETKILTDNLCNYFQATENLGLQDDMGLDLSTYEELLSSPVDTCKEENNLSAAEIYALIEKNTMDYVSLNSTYANPFTDKYYTNHEFNNQYDLKIDDKSMLKIKAEIEEIVKNNIDFILQNGNNSDIHNYKDLKLVLAGGILGSKMSSSAYATYEMQNNIIKINMPLILNDSGNLEDILIRLEQVISHEFRHVEQEPCVDEKENGITSSTLCVDNNYYNFLDEASAESSLVNLGVINDLEYLKSDIFYSYENYRKLESQLFLCSMFDNDKKLSDYYKAIRSHDNNGLLEFLGASSNTEKEELIRVIYAMNSITGNTSYLEELTGKDSDYDSKDTSLMLDKIKYLYNITIMKYSLKSLINYNLKNKNDLSLEENVFLYYLVVSNLVDNSINCDDNVYSYYSDFLEEYQVLKNNYFLVLSKIYGVSTEAIDSIYLDYNNSEINYELGCYFGNMIGDNEFQDDLYSNQEIIKKVLQRFPKLKAIAFLKYRNIKEKSYAENTSVEILEGVIAFKNVSINYTVK
;
A
#
# COMPACT_ATOMS: atom_id res chain seq x y z
N MET A 1 -6.99 26.56 29.06
CA MET A 1 -7.64 27.63 28.25
C MET A 1 -8.74 27.01 27.42
N ASN A 2 -9.90 27.65 27.32
CA ASN A 2 -11.13 27.03 26.81
C ASN A 2 -11.05 26.81 25.28
N ARG A 3 -10.92 25.54 24.83
CA ARG A 3 -10.75 25.14 23.42
C ARG A 3 -11.82 25.70 22.48
N ARG A 4 -13.04 25.93 22.99
CA ARG A 4 -14.14 26.55 22.23
C ARG A 4 -13.90 28.02 21.88
N GLY A 5 -13.04 28.73 22.61
CA GLY A 5 -12.69 30.13 22.32
C GLY A 5 -11.73 30.28 21.14
N ALA A 6 -10.82 29.31 20.93
CA ALA A 6 -9.85 29.34 19.84
C ALA A 6 -10.51 29.05 18.48
N SER A 7 -11.39 28.04 18.40
CA SER A 7 -12.16 27.73 17.18
C SER A 7 -13.09 28.88 16.79
N LEU A 8 -13.71 29.57 17.76
CA LEU A 8 -14.55 30.73 17.46
C LEU A 8 -13.74 31.91 16.91
N ILE A 9 -12.51 32.13 17.40
CA ILE A 9 -11.62 33.19 16.91
C ILE A 9 -11.10 32.87 15.50
N ILE A 10 -10.79 31.60 15.21
CA ILE A 10 -10.35 31.15 13.88
C ILE A 10 -11.50 31.27 12.86
N CYS A 11 -12.72 30.85 13.21
CA CYS A 11 -13.90 31.03 12.35
C CYS A 11 -14.25 32.52 12.16
N LEU A 12 -14.11 33.36 13.20
CA LEU A 12 -14.31 34.80 13.07
C LEU A 12 -13.24 35.44 12.18
N SER A 13 -12.00 34.95 12.22
CA SER A 13 -10.89 35.44 11.39
C SER A 13 -11.08 35.08 9.90
N LEU A 14 -11.62 33.89 9.62
CA LEU A 14 -11.97 33.42 8.27
C LEU A 14 -13.18 34.17 7.69
N VAL A 15 -14.17 34.49 8.53
CA VAL A 15 -15.33 35.31 8.14
C VAL A 15 -14.94 36.78 7.93
N ILE A 16 -14.04 37.33 8.75
CA ILE A 16 -13.54 38.70 8.59
C ILE A 16 -12.64 38.82 7.34
N ASN A 17 -11.80 37.83 7.04
CA ASN A 17 -10.99 37.84 5.81
C ASN A 17 -11.81 37.66 4.52
N SER A 18 -12.93 36.94 4.57
CA SER A 18 -13.86 36.84 3.44
C SER A 18 -14.74 38.08 3.27
N LEU A 19 -15.00 38.85 4.33
CA LEU A 19 -15.74 40.12 4.28
C LEU A 19 -14.88 41.35 3.91
N VAL A 20 -13.54 41.27 3.97
CA VAL A 20 -12.64 42.39 3.65
C VAL A 20 -12.32 42.50 2.14
N LEU A 21 -12.75 41.55 1.31
CA LEU A 21 -12.73 41.67 -0.16
C LEU A 21 -13.91 42.52 -0.68
N ASN A 22 -14.02 43.74 -0.17
CA ASN A 22 -14.83 44.80 -0.76
C ASN A 22 -14.08 45.34 -1.98
N ILE A 23 -14.43 44.85 -3.16
CA ILE A 23 -13.95 45.33 -4.47
C ILE A 23 -14.27 46.84 -4.58
N PRO A 24 -13.26 47.72 -4.70
CA PRO A 24 -13.49 49.05 -5.22
C PRO A 24 -13.48 48.98 -6.75
N LYS A 25 -14.54 49.50 -7.37
CA LYS A 25 -14.58 49.78 -8.80
C LYS A 25 -13.45 50.75 -9.20
N SER A 26 -12.84 50.43 -10.33
CA SER A 26 -12.46 51.32 -11.45
C SER A 26 -10.98 51.47 -11.81
N SER A 27 -10.74 51.14 -13.09
CA SER A 27 -9.79 51.64 -14.08
C SER A 27 -8.29 51.66 -13.77
N PHE A 28 -7.54 50.91 -14.57
CA PHE A 28 -6.29 51.27 -15.28
C PHE A 28 -5.82 49.97 -15.96
N GLY A 29 -5.44 49.85 -17.24
CA GLY A 29 -5.36 50.72 -18.41
C GLY A 29 -4.87 49.78 -19.54
N SER A 30 -5.34 49.96 -20.77
CA SER A 30 -4.96 49.08 -21.88
C SER A 30 -3.46 49.12 -22.14
N LEU A 31 -2.82 47.96 -22.33
CA LEU A 31 -1.64 47.84 -23.19
C LEU A 31 -1.76 46.55 -24.01
N ASN A 32 -1.87 46.75 -25.31
CA ASN A 32 -1.97 45.77 -26.37
C ASN A 32 -0.65 44.99 -26.58
N ASN A 33 -0.85 43.79 -27.15
CA ASN A 33 0.03 42.96 -27.97
C ASN A 33 0.76 41.78 -27.29
N ASP A 34 0.06 40.66 -27.41
CA ASP A 34 0.54 39.28 -27.50
C ASP A 34 1.72 39.08 -28.47
N LYS A 35 2.69 38.27 -28.03
CA LYS A 35 2.91 36.91 -28.54
C LYS A 35 3.97 36.21 -27.69
N ASP A 36 3.47 35.53 -26.67
CA ASP A 36 3.90 34.24 -26.13
C ASP A 36 3.10 34.05 -24.83
N LEU A 37 2.12 33.15 -24.90
CA LEU A 37 1.07 32.92 -23.90
C LEU A 37 1.67 32.67 -22.51
N LYS A 38 1.74 33.75 -21.72
CA LYS A 38 2.07 33.74 -20.30
C LYS A 38 1.03 32.91 -19.56
N ILE A 39 1.49 32.04 -18.67
CA ILE A 39 0.69 31.61 -17.52
C ILE A 39 0.14 32.90 -16.92
N ASP A 40 -1.17 33.09 -16.97
CA ASP A 40 -1.79 34.28 -16.42
C ASP A 40 -1.33 34.39 -14.95
N SER A 41 -0.87 35.58 -14.56
CA SER A 41 -0.34 35.83 -13.23
C SER A 41 -1.35 35.49 -12.13
N GLU A 42 -2.65 35.56 -12.41
CA GLU A 42 -3.71 35.14 -11.50
C GLU A 42 -3.72 33.62 -11.31
N THR A 43 -3.57 32.81 -12.36
CA THR A 43 -3.44 31.35 -12.25
C THR A 43 -2.21 30.94 -11.44
N LYS A 44 -1.06 31.61 -11.62
CA LYS A 44 0.15 31.34 -10.83
C LYS A 44 0.00 31.76 -9.36
N ILE A 45 -0.52 32.96 -9.11
CA ILE A 45 -0.79 33.46 -7.75
C ILE A 45 -1.84 32.59 -7.05
N LEU A 46 -2.86 32.14 -7.77
CA LEU A 46 -3.89 31.25 -7.24
C LEU A 46 -3.30 29.87 -6.94
N THR A 47 -2.42 29.36 -7.79
CA THR A 47 -1.68 28.11 -7.57
C THR A 47 -0.77 28.21 -6.36
N ASP A 48 0.02 29.27 -6.26
CA ASP A 48 0.89 29.53 -5.12
C ASP A 48 0.04 29.68 -3.85
N ASN A 49 -1.11 30.37 -3.91
CA ASN A 49 -2.03 30.50 -2.79
C ASN A 49 -2.73 29.19 -2.42
N LEU A 50 -3.05 28.32 -3.39
CA LEU A 50 -3.66 27.01 -3.15
C LEU A 50 -2.63 26.01 -2.60
N CYS A 51 -1.40 25.98 -3.14
CA CYS A 51 -0.28 25.24 -2.58
C CYS A 51 0.04 25.73 -1.17
N ASN A 52 0.11 27.05 -0.97
CA ASN A 52 0.28 27.66 0.35
C ASN A 52 -0.92 27.38 1.26
N TYR A 53 -2.14 27.20 0.73
CA TYR A 53 -3.32 26.84 1.51
C TYR A 53 -3.32 25.35 1.89
N PHE A 54 -2.95 24.45 0.97
CA PHE A 54 -2.69 23.03 1.25
C PHE A 54 -1.51 22.84 2.22
N GLN A 55 -0.54 23.74 2.22
CA GLN A 55 0.52 23.82 3.22
C GLN A 55 0.03 24.48 4.52
N ALA A 56 -0.82 25.50 4.46
CA ALA A 56 -1.43 26.13 5.65
C ALA A 56 -2.48 25.25 6.34
N THR A 57 -2.95 24.20 5.66
CA THR A 57 -3.62 23.05 6.27
C THR A 57 -2.63 22.08 6.94
N GLU A 58 -1.45 22.53 7.34
CA GLU A 58 -0.51 21.82 8.22
C GLU A 58 -1.17 21.27 9.51
N ASN A 59 -2.30 21.87 9.91
CA ASN A 59 -3.11 21.38 11.03
C ASN A 59 -4.11 20.26 10.66
N LEU A 60 -4.29 19.95 9.37
CA LEU A 60 -5.13 18.85 8.87
C LEU A 60 -4.25 17.60 8.70
N GLY A 61 -4.51 16.58 9.51
CA GLY A 61 -3.69 15.36 9.56
C GLY A 61 -3.21 15.02 10.98
N LEU A 62 -2.25 14.11 11.09
CA LEU A 62 -1.70 13.70 12.38
C LEU A 62 -0.89 14.83 13.02
N GLN A 63 -1.37 15.30 14.18
CA GLN A 63 -0.63 16.25 15.01
C GLN A 63 0.64 15.62 15.58
N ASP A 64 1.57 16.47 16.02
CA ASP A 64 2.88 16.06 16.56
C ASP A 64 2.79 15.44 17.98
N ASP A 65 1.61 14.95 18.38
CA ASP A 65 1.33 14.31 19.66
C ASP A 65 1.36 12.78 19.59
N MET A 66 1.76 12.22 18.44
CA MET A 66 1.94 10.77 18.21
C MET A 66 3.11 10.13 18.99
N GLY A 67 3.87 10.91 19.77
CA GLY A 67 4.85 10.36 20.71
C GLY A 67 6.23 9.99 20.12
N LEU A 68 6.50 10.27 18.84
CA LEU A 68 7.84 10.14 18.29
C LEU A 68 8.73 11.29 18.80
N ASP A 69 9.86 10.95 19.41
CA ASP A 69 10.81 11.96 19.85
C ASP A 69 11.63 12.50 18.67
N LEU A 70 12.22 13.68 18.88
CA LEU A 70 13.02 14.35 17.85
C LEU A 70 14.21 13.49 17.40
N SER A 71 14.80 12.71 18.31
CA SER A 71 15.92 11.81 17.96
C SER A 71 15.49 10.71 16.99
N THR A 72 14.29 10.15 17.13
CA THR A 72 13.75 9.16 16.19
C THR A 72 13.60 9.76 14.79
N TYR A 73 13.07 10.98 14.67
CA TYR A 73 12.99 11.64 13.36
C TYR A 73 14.38 11.92 12.77
N GLU A 74 15.31 12.42 13.58
CA GLU A 74 16.68 12.70 13.14
C GLU A 74 17.38 11.41 12.67
N GLU A 75 17.23 10.30 13.40
CA GLU A 75 17.76 8.99 13.02
C GLU A 75 17.18 8.51 11.69
N LEU A 76 15.85 8.49 11.55
CA LEU A 76 15.17 8.04 10.33
C LEU A 76 15.56 8.88 9.11
N LEU A 77 15.73 10.20 9.27
CA LEU A 77 16.09 11.12 8.18
C LEU A 77 17.59 11.16 7.87
N SER A 78 18.45 10.73 8.80
CA SER A 78 19.90 10.73 8.64
C SER A 78 20.51 9.38 8.30
N SER A 79 19.67 8.33 8.19
CA SER A 79 20.11 6.97 7.85
C SER A 79 20.98 6.97 6.57
N PRO A 80 22.20 6.40 6.63
CA PRO A 80 23.06 6.31 5.45
C PRO A 80 22.45 5.33 4.43
N VAL A 81 22.68 5.61 3.13
CA VAL A 81 22.11 4.83 2.01
C VAL A 81 23.22 4.07 1.29
N ASP A 82 22.97 2.80 0.98
CA ASP A 82 23.81 1.95 0.12
C ASP A 82 25.30 2.00 0.51
N THR A 83 25.59 1.62 1.76
CA THR A 83 26.97 1.63 2.29
C THR A 83 27.72 0.32 2.07
N CYS A 84 27.12 -0.62 1.34
CA CYS A 84 27.75 -1.88 0.93
C CYS A 84 28.94 -1.59 0.01
N LYS A 85 30.14 -1.98 0.43
CA LYS A 85 31.38 -1.73 -0.33
C LYS A 85 31.75 -2.89 -1.24
N GLU A 86 31.05 -4.01 -1.10
CA GLU A 86 31.35 -5.22 -1.83
C GLU A 86 30.81 -5.14 -3.27
N GLU A 87 31.70 -4.94 -4.24
CA GLU A 87 31.34 -5.06 -5.65
C GLU A 87 31.07 -6.53 -5.98
N ASN A 88 29.85 -6.84 -6.44
CA ASN A 88 29.53 -8.21 -6.84
C ASN A 88 30.10 -8.55 -8.23
N ASN A 89 30.85 -9.65 -8.29
CA ASN A 89 31.34 -10.24 -9.54
C ASN A 89 30.86 -11.69 -9.74
N LEU A 90 29.92 -12.18 -8.92
CA LEU A 90 29.43 -13.55 -8.99
C LEU A 90 28.36 -13.71 -10.06
N SER A 91 28.45 -14.81 -10.80
CA SER A 91 27.41 -15.28 -11.72
C SER A 91 26.25 -15.95 -10.96
N ALA A 92 25.09 -16.07 -11.61
CA ALA A 92 23.91 -16.75 -11.06
C ALA A 92 24.23 -18.18 -10.59
N ALA A 93 25.05 -18.91 -11.35
CA ALA A 93 25.48 -20.26 -11.02
C ALA A 93 26.35 -20.32 -9.76
N GLU A 94 27.20 -19.31 -9.54
CA GLU A 94 28.04 -19.24 -8.34
C GLU A 94 27.21 -18.93 -7.10
N ILE A 95 26.24 -18.01 -7.20
CA ILE A 95 25.32 -17.70 -6.08
C ILE A 95 24.47 -18.93 -5.74
N TYR A 96 23.91 -19.61 -6.73
CA TYR A 96 23.15 -20.84 -6.51
C TYR A 96 23.98 -21.91 -5.79
N ALA A 97 25.22 -22.13 -6.23
CA ALA A 97 26.11 -23.10 -5.61
C ALA A 97 26.48 -22.73 -4.15
N LEU A 98 26.58 -21.44 -3.83
CA LEU A 98 26.77 -20.98 -2.46
C LEU A 98 25.55 -21.30 -1.59
N ILE A 99 24.33 -20.96 -2.04
CA ILE A 99 23.09 -21.26 -1.32
C ILE A 99 22.96 -22.77 -1.07
N GLU A 100 23.22 -23.60 -2.08
CA GLU A 100 23.19 -25.07 -1.95
C GLU A 100 24.19 -25.57 -0.91
N LYS A 101 25.44 -25.08 -0.98
CA LYS A 101 26.50 -25.47 -0.05
C LYS A 101 26.17 -25.04 1.38
N ASN A 102 25.79 -23.78 1.59
CA ASN A 102 25.44 -23.23 2.91
C ASN A 102 24.27 -24.00 3.53
N THR A 103 23.28 -24.35 2.71
CA THR A 103 22.14 -25.18 3.09
C THR A 103 22.57 -26.57 3.54
N MET A 104 23.42 -27.24 2.75
CA MET A 104 23.94 -28.57 3.08
C MET A 104 24.74 -28.56 4.39
N ASP A 105 25.63 -27.59 4.56
CA ASP A 105 26.44 -27.43 5.77
C ASP A 105 25.54 -27.20 6.99
N TYR A 106 24.54 -26.32 6.88
CA TYR A 106 23.59 -26.03 7.97
C TYR A 106 22.75 -27.25 8.37
N VAL A 107 22.17 -27.97 7.40
CA VAL A 107 21.34 -29.16 7.65
C VAL A 107 22.16 -30.31 8.25
N SER A 108 23.45 -30.42 7.90
CA SER A 108 24.33 -31.44 8.49
C SER A 108 24.53 -31.27 10.01
N LEU A 109 24.42 -30.04 10.49
CA LEU A 109 24.54 -29.67 11.91
C LEU A 109 23.18 -29.59 12.62
N ASN A 110 22.08 -29.44 11.88
CA ASN A 110 20.74 -29.22 12.41
C ASN A 110 19.73 -30.25 11.87
N SER A 111 19.67 -31.41 12.52
CA SER A 111 18.86 -32.57 12.08
C SER A 111 17.34 -32.35 12.08
N THR A 112 16.85 -31.22 12.58
CA THR A 112 15.43 -30.83 12.55
C THR A 112 14.97 -30.36 11.18
N TYR A 113 15.91 -30.01 10.30
CA TYR A 113 15.66 -29.51 8.96
C TYR A 113 16.08 -30.54 7.91
N ALA A 114 15.48 -30.46 6.73
CA ALA A 114 15.90 -31.21 5.56
C ALA A 114 16.43 -30.28 4.46
N ASN A 115 17.30 -30.82 3.61
CA ASN A 115 17.87 -30.10 2.49
C ASN A 115 16.92 -30.19 1.26
N PRO A 116 16.42 -29.06 0.73
CA PRO A 116 15.53 -29.04 -0.44
C PRO A 116 16.20 -29.47 -1.75
N PHE A 117 17.53 -29.50 -1.82
CA PHE A 117 18.28 -29.76 -3.05
C PHE A 117 18.67 -31.24 -3.22
N THR A 118 18.27 -32.12 -2.29
CA THR A 118 18.58 -33.56 -2.36
C THR A 118 17.36 -34.42 -2.63
N ASP A 119 17.50 -35.37 -3.56
CA ASP A 119 16.48 -36.37 -3.90
C ASP A 119 16.06 -37.24 -2.68
N LYS A 120 16.90 -37.31 -1.63
CA LYS A 120 16.62 -38.11 -0.43
C LYS A 120 15.33 -37.69 0.27
N TYR A 121 14.95 -36.41 0.20
CA TYR A 121 13.71 -35.91 0.81
C TYR A 121 12.46 -36.20 -0.03
N TYR A 122 12.63 -36.46 -1.34
CA TYR A 122 11.53 -36.52 -2.31
C TYR A 122 11.26 -37.94 -2.82
N THR A 123 11.94 -38.94 -2.27
CA THR A 123 11.87 -40.34 -2.74
C THR A 123 11.45 -41.27 -1.60
N ASN A 124 10.69 -42.31 -1.93
CA ASN A 124 10.07 -43.23 -0.97
C ASN A 124 8.96 -42.58 -0.12
N HIS A 125 8.21 -41.66 -0.71
CA HIS A 125 7.11 -40.96 -0.04
C HIS A 125 5.80 -41.17 -0.80
N GLU A 126 4.83 -41.81 -0.14
CA GLU A 126 3.43 -41.60 -0.47
C GLU A 126 2.85 -40.62 0.55
N PHE A 127 2.50 -39.43 0.08
CA PHE A 127 1.83 -38.43 0.89
C PHE A 127 0.34 -38.40 0.55
N ASN A 128 -0.50 -38.41 1.57
CA ASN A 128 -1.94 -38.22 1.45
C ASN A 128 -2.37 -37.13 2.43
N ASN A 129 -3.03 -36.08 1.95
CA ASN A 129 -3.53 -35.00 2.81
C ASN A 129 -5.01 -35.17 3.17
N GLN A 130 -5.54 -34.18 3.88
CA GLN A 130 -6.94 -34.09 4.29
C GLN A 130 -7.95 -33.97 3.13
N TYR A 131 -7.48 -33.67 1.92
CA TYR A 131 -8.29 -33.57 0.70
C TYR A 131 -8.19 -34.83 -0.19
N ASP A 132 -7.64 -35.93 0.34
CA ASP A 132 -7.36 -37.18 -0.40
C ASP A 132 -6.40 -37.01 -1.60
N LEU A 133 -5.62 -35.91 -1.62
CA LEU A 133 -4.59 -35.69 -2.62
C LEU A 133 -3.43 -36.66 -2.38
N LYS A 134 -3.20 -37.54 -3.35
CA LYS A 134 -2.06 -38.46 -3.37
C LYS A 134 -0.91 -37.87 -4.17
N ILE A 135 0.21 -37.63 -3.50
CA ILE A 135 1.46 -37.18 -4.12
C ILE A 135 2.42 -38.36 -4.15
N ASP A 136 2.81 -38.77 -5.36
CA ASP A 136 3.79 -39.83 -5.61
C ASP A 136 5.22 -39.26 -5.72
N ASP A 137 6.23 -40.15 -5.75
CA ASP A 137 7.64 -39.78 -5.90
C ASP A 137 7.90 -38.90 -7.15
N LYS A 138 7.17 -39.13 -8.25
CA LYS A 138 7.30 -38.32 -9.47
C LYS A 138 6.86 -36.88 -9.23
N SER A 139 5.75 -36.69 -8.52
CA SER A 139 5.21 -35.39 -8.16
C SER A 139 6.09 -34.69 -7.10
N MET A 140 6.64 -35.44 -6.14
CA MET A 140 7.64 -34.93 -5.18
C MET A 140 8.91 -34.45 -5.90
N LEU A 141 9.40 -35.18 -6.90
CA LEU A 141 10.54 -34.72 -7.72
C LEU A 141 10.20 -33.49 -8.56
N LYS A 142 8.95 -33.32 -9.02
CA LYS A 142 8.50 -32.08 -9.66
C LYS A 142 8.56 -30.91 -8.69
N ILE A 143 8.10 -31.10 -7.45
CA ILE A 143 8.18 -30.09 -6.38
C ILE A 143 9.64 -29.68 -6.10
N LYS A 144 10.57 -30.64 -6.07
CA LYS A 144 12.00 -30.34 -5.96
C LYS A 144 12.49 -29.45 -7.09
N ALA A 145 12.19 -29.84 -8.34
CA ALA A 145 12.61 -29.09 -9.52
C ALA A 145 12.06 -27.66 -9.51
N GLU A 146 10.81 -27.48 -9.06
CA GLU A 146 10.17 -26.18 -8.88
C GLU A 146 10.93 -25.31 -7.88
N ILE A 147 11.28 -25.85 -6.69
CA ILE A 147 12.06 -25.11 -5.69
C ILE A 147 13.40 -24.66 -6.28
N GLU A 148 14.09 -25.54 -7.02
CA GLU A 148 15.36 -25.19 -7.68
C GLU A 148 15.18 -24.09 -8.74
N GLU A 149 14.06 -24.10 -9.47
CA GLU A 149 13.73 -23.09 -10.48
C GLU A 149 13.39 -21.74 -9.84
N ILE A 150 12.57 -21.73 -8.80
CA ILE A 150 12.22 -20.50 -8.04
C ILE A 150 13.47 -19.82 -7.48
N VAL A 151 14.40 -20.59 -6.92
CA VAL A 151 15.68 -20.05 -6.40
C VAL A 151 16.49 -19.41 -7.54
N LYS A 152 16.60 -20.08 -8.70
CA LYS A 152 17.33 -19.53 -9.85
C LYS A 152 16.66 -18.26 -10.39
N ASN A 153 15.34 -18.25 -10.52
CA ASN A 153 14.58 -17.09 -10.98
C ASN A 153 14.76 -15.89 -10.05
N ASN A 154 14.75 -16.12 -8.73
CA ASN A 154 15.05 -15.06 -7.77
C ASN A 154 16.48 -14.54 -7.95
N ILE A 155 17.50 -15.42 -8.01
CA ILE A 155 18.90 -15.00 -8.25
C ILE A 155 19.02 -14.15 -9.54
N ASP A 156 18.42 -14.62 -10.65
CA ASP A 156 18.46 -13.90 -11.93
C ASP A 156 17.77 -12.53 -11.83
N PHE A 157 16.64 -12.46 -11.14
CA PHE A 157 15.93 -11.21 -10.88
C PHE A 157 16.83 -10.21 -10.14
N ILE A 158 17.51 -10.64 -9.08
CA ILE A 158 18.31 -9.73 -8.27
C ILE A 158 19.59 -9.31 -8.99
N LEU A 159 20.23 -10.19 -9.76
CA LEU A 159 21.38 -9.80 -10.57
C LEU A 159 21.04 -8.74 -11.63
N GLN A 160 19.78 -8.68 -12.06
CA GLN A 160 19.30 -7.68 -13.02
C GLN A 160 18.82 -6.38 -12.35
N ASN A 161 18.24 -6.46 -11.15
CA ASN A 161 17.45 -5.38 -10.54
C ASN A 161 17.87 -4.98 -9.11
N GLY A 162 18.72 -5.79 -8.47
CA GLY A 162 19.18 -5.61 -7.10
C GLY A 162 20.40 -4.70 -7.00
N ASN A 163 20.65 -4.19 -5.80
CA ASN A 163 21.86 -3.47 -5.45
C ASN A 163 22.94 -4.43 -4.89
N ASN A 164 24.12 -3.92 -4.53
CA ASN A 164 25.21 -4.74 -4.00
C ASN A 164 24.88 -5.39 -2.65
N SER A 165 24.12 -4.70 -1.79
CA SER A 165 23.65 -5.23 -0.50
C SER A 165 22.75 -6.44 -0.69
N ASP A 166 21.77 -6.34 -1.59
CA ASP A 166 20.86 -7.43 -1.94
C ASP A 166 21.66 -8.68 -2.35
N ILE A 167 22.69 -8.52 -3.20
CA ILE A 167 23.52 -9.64 -3.67
C ILE A 167 24.40 -10.20 -2.55
N HIS A 168 24.92 -9.33 -1.68
CA HIS A 168 25.74 -9.76 -0.54
C HIS A 168 24.95 -10.70 0.36
N ASN A 169 23.70 -10.37 0.68
CA ASN A 169 22.83 -11.24 1.49
C ASN A 169 22.59 -12.62 0.87
N TYR A 170 22.70 -12.77 -0.45
CA TYR A 170 22.50 -14.08 -1.08
C TYR A 170 23.72 -15.01 -0.92
N LYS A 171 24.90 -14.48 -0.57
CA LYS A 171 26.15 -15.26 -0.48
C LYS A 171 26.18 -16.24 0.68
N ASP A 172 25.54 -15.88 1.79
CA ASP A 172 25.47 -16.70 3.00
C ASP A 172 24.06 -17.24 3.29
N LEU A 173 23.10 -16.96 2.40
CA LEU A 173 21.72 -17.44 2.52
C LEU A 173 21.65 -18.98 2.57
N LYS A 174 20.76 -19.48 3.42
CA LYS A 174 20.38 -20.91 3.47
C LYS A 174 18.88 -21.06 3.19
N LEU A 175 18.51 -22.15 2.51
CA LEU A 175 17.12 -22.51 2.27
C LEU A 175 16.86 -23.91 2.82
N VAL A 176 15.96 -24.05 3.80
CA VAL A 176 15.75 -25.34 4.47
C VAL A 176 14.29 -25.76 4.47
N LEU A 177 14.04 -27.06 4.45
CA LEU A 177 12.70 -27.61 4.65
C LEU A 177 12.50 -27.88 6.14
N ALA A 178 11.55 -27.17 6.72
CA ALA A 178 11.20 -27.27 8.10
C ALA A 178 10.33 -28.52 8.34
N GLY A 179 10.58 -29.21 9.45
CA GLY A 179 9.87 -30.42 9.82
C GLY A 179 10.58 -31.74 9.47
N GLY A 180 11.71 -31.73 8.74
CA GLY A 180 12.68 -32.83 8.55
C GLY A 180 12.19 -34.14 7.91
N ILE A 181 11.03 -34.64 8.36
CA ILE A 181 10.30 -35.85 7.98
C ILE A 181 8.83 -35.43 7.85
N LEU A 182 8.18 -35.80 6.74
CA LEU A 182 6.72 -35.67 6.58
C LEU A 182 6.01 -36.25 7.81
N GLY A 183 5.40 -35.39 8.64
CA GLY A 183 4.64 -35.80 9.84
C GLY A 183 5.02 -35.12 11.15
N SER A 184 6.12 -34.37 11.24
CA SER A 184 6.34 -33.51 12.41
C SER A 184 5.58 -32.18 12.21
N LYS A 185 4.59 -31.92 13.08
CA LYS A 185 3.88 -30.64 13.08
C LYS A 185 4.83 -29.57 13.60
N MET A 186 5.16 -28.60 12.77
CA MET A 186 5.64 -27.33 13.29
C MET A 186 4.51 -26.61 14.03
N SER A 187 4.86 -25.88 15.07
CA SER A 187 3.94 -25.00 15.80
C SER A 187 3.63 -23.69 15.04
N SER A 188 4.27 -23.46 13.89
CA SER A 188 4.05 -22.27 13.06
C SER A 188 2.89 -22.50 12.09
N SER A 189 1.98 -21.53 12.02
CA SER A 189 0.92 -21.45 11.02
C SER A 189 1.38 -20.85 9.68
N ALA A 190 2.65 -20.44 9.56
CA ALA A 190 3.20 -19.90 8.31
C ALA A 190 3.73 -21.03 7.41
N TYR A 191 3.55 -20.90 6.11
CA TYR A 191 4.05 -21.85 5.10
C TYR A 191 5.55 -21.68 4.81
N ALA A 192 6.13 -20.52 5.11
CA ALA A 192 7.55 -20.26 5.22
C ALA A 192 7.79 -19.05 6.14
N THR A 193 9.05 -18.87 6.52
CA THR A 193 9.54 -17.71 7.28
C THR A 193 11.00 -17.46 6.95
N TYR A 194 11.36 -16.20 6.76
CA TYR A 194 12.74 -15.74 6.78
C TYR A 194 13.21 -15.44 8.21
N GLU A 195 14.34 -16.01 8.61
CA GLU A 195 15.00 -15.77 9.89
C GLU A 195 16.28 -14.94 9.67
N MET A 196 16.18 -13.63 9.93
CA MET A 196 17.26 -12.66 9.77
C MET A 196 18.56 -13.05 10.46
N GLN A 197 18.50 -13.57 11.70
CA GLN A 197 19.70 -13.74 12.54
C GLN A 197 20.72 -14.71 11.94
N ASN A 198 20.23 -15.73 11.22
CA ASN A 198 21.08 -16.74 10.59
C ASN A 198 21.03 -16.67 9.06
N ASN A 199 20.29 -15.70 8.49
CA ASN A 199 20.00 -15.57 7.07
C ASN A 199 19.48 -16.89 6.47
N ILE A 200 18.29 -17.31 6.93
CA ILE A 200 17.68 -18.60 6.57
C ILE A 200 16.23 -18.42 6.14
N ILE A 201 15.88 -18.93 4.97
CA ILE A 201 14.49 -19.16 4.59
C ILE A 201 14.09 -20.58 5.00
N LYS A 202 13.02 -20.71 5.78
CA LYS A 202 12.51 -21.99 6.28
C LYS A 202 11.16 -22.29 5.63
N ILE A 203 11.08 -23.33 4.81
CA ILE A 203 9.85 -23.73 4.11
C ILE A 203 9.13 -24.82 4.91
N ASN A 204 7.88 -24.57 5.32
CA ASN A 204 7.02 -25.51 6.00
C ASN A 204 6.29 -26.43 4.99
N MET A 205 7.06 -27.33 4.37
CA MET A 205 6.53 -28.29 3.39
C MET A 205 5.34 -29.10 3.90
N PRO A 206 5.31 -29.60 5.16
CA PRO A 206 4.14 -30.31 5.65
C PRO A 206 2.85 -29.48 5.60
N LEU A 207 2.91 -28.18 5.88
CA LEU A 207 1.74 -27.31 5.81
C LEU A 207 1.31 -27.05 4.36
N ILE A 208 2.26 -26.73 3.48
CA ILE A 208 2.01 -26.52 2.04
C ILE A 208 1.33 -27.75 1.42
N LEU A 209 1.83 -28.94 1.72
CA LEU A 209 1.28 -30.19 1.19
C LEU A 209 -0.11 -30.51 1.79
N ASN A 210 -0.34 -30.20 3.07
CA ASN A 210 -1.61 -30.48 3.74
C ASN A 210 -2.75 -29.56 3.29
N ASP A 211 -2.44 -28.30 2.94
CA ASP A 211 -3.44 -27.27 2.64
C ASP A 211 -3.69 -27.08 1.14
N SER A 212 -3.16 -27.96 0.30
CA SER A 212 -3.30 -27.88 -1.17
C SER A 212 -4.24 -28.95 -1.72
N GLY A 213 -5.15 -28.56 -2.64
CA GLY A 213 -6.14 -29.47 -3.23
C GLY A 213 -5.60 -30.28 -4.40
N ASN A 214 -4.56 -29.78 -5.07
CA ASN A 214 -3.91 -30.46 -6.19
C ASN A 214 -2.42 -30.09 -6.30
N LEU A 215 -1.69 -30.70 -7.26
CA LEU A 215 -0.26 -30.44 -7.47
C LEU A 215 0.02 -29.01 -7.95
N GLU A 216 -0.83 -28.43 -8.78
CA GLU A 216 -0.66 -27.06 -9.28
C GLU A 216 -0.72 -26.05 -8.13
N ASP A 217 -1.68 -26.22 -7.21
CA ASP A 217 -1.78 -25.41 -6.00
C ASP A 217 -0.49 -25.45 -5.16
N ILE A 218 0.16 -26.62 -5.08
CA ILE A 218 1.43 -26.78 -4.36
C ILE A 218 2.53 -25.95 -5.04
N LEU A 219 2.64 -26.04 -6.37
CA LEU A 219 3.69 -25.35 -7.13
C LEU A 219 3.52 -23.84 -7.07
N ILE A 220 2.30 -23.33 -7.28
CA ILE A 220 1.98 -21.90 -7.16
C ILE A 220 2.28 -21.40 -5.75
N ARG A 221 1.89 -22.17 -4.72
CA ARG A 221 2.16 -21.79 -3.32
C ARG A 221 3.66 -21.69 -3.06
N LEU A 222 4.46 -22.63 -3.56
CA LEU A 222 5.91 -22.61 -3.41
C LEU A 222 6.52 -21.39 -4.08
N GLU A 223 6.11 -21.07 -5.30
CA GLU A 223 6.61 -19.90 -6.04
C GLU A 223 6.35 -18.60 -5.29
N GLN A 224 5.10 -18.40 -4.83
CA GLN A 224 4.71 -17.20 -4.08
C GLN A 224 5.47 -17.09 -2.77
N VAL A 225 5.46 -18.16 -1.95
CA VAL A 225 6.06 -18.13 -0.62
C VAL A 225 7.56 -17.97 -0.67
N ILE A 226 8.25 -18.76 -1.49
CA ILE A 226 9.71 -18.73 -1.52
C ILE A 226 10.16 -17.36 -2.05
N SER A 227 9.52 -16.85 -3.10
CA SER A 227 9.84 -15.54 -3.67
C SER A 227 9.55 -14.39 -2.71
N HIS A 228 8.48 -14.48 -1.92
CA HIS A 228 8.15 -13.54 -0.83
C HIS A 228 9.29 -13.51 0.21
N GLU A 229 9.70 -14.66 0.71
CA GLU A 229 10.79 -14.72 1.70
C GLU A 229 12.13 -14.24 1.13
N PHE A 230 12.39 -14.44 -0.18
CA PHE A 230 13.53 -13.83 -0.87
C PHE A 230 13.48 -12.31 -0.90
N ARG A 231 12.29 -11.68 -0.92
CA ARG A 231 12.19 -10.22 -0.80
C ARG A 231 12.61 -9.75 0.60
N HIS A 232 12.26 -10.50 1.65
CA HIS A 232 12.73 -10.20 3.00
C HIS A 232 14.26 -10.29 3.12
N VAL A 233 14.91 -11.25 2.47
CA VAL A 233 16.38 -11.31 2.38
C VAL A 233 16.96 -10.00 1.81
N GLU A 234 16.27 -9.37 0.87
CA GLU A 234 16.72 -8.10 0.25
C GLU A 234 16.35 -6.86 1.06
N GLN A 235 15.39 -6.96 1.96
CA GLN A 235 15.04 -5.86 2.88
C GLN A 235 15.94 -5.83 4.10
N GLU A 236 16.82 -6.83 4.27
CA GLU A 236 17.76 -6.85 5.37
C GLU A 236 19.03 -6.07 5.06
N PRO A 237 19.54 -5.26 6.00
CA PRO A 237 20.85 -4.66 5.85
C PRO A 237 21.91 -5.76 5.76
N CYS A 238 22.80 -5.69 4.76
CA CYS A 238 23.92 -6.63 4.68
C CYS A 238 24.93 -6.39 5.80
N VAL A 239 25.92 -7.29 5.92
CA VAL A 239 26.94 -7.21 6.97
C VAL A 239 27.67 -5.86 6.96
N ASP A 240 28.04 -5.36 5.77
CA ASP A 240 28.72 -4.06 5.62
C ASP A 240 27.83 -2.90 6.09
N GLU A 241 26.54 -2.94 5.75
CA GLU A 241 25.57 -1.92 6.14
C GLU A 241 25.32 -1.90 7.65
N LYS A 242 25.23 -3.08 8.27
CA LYS A 242 25.16 -3.25 9.73
C LYS A 242 26.40 -2.68 10.42
N GLU A 243 27.59 -2.93 9.89
CA GLU A 243 28.85 -2.36 10.40
C GLU A 243 28.91 -0.82 10.29
N ASN A 244 28.22 -0.25 9.30
CA ASN A 244 28.13 1.21 9.10
C ASN A 244 26.93 1.85 9.82
N GLY A 245 26.20 1.10 10.66
CA GLY A 245 25.16 1.64 11.54
C GLY A 245 23.72 1.52 11.04
N ILE A 246 23.45 0.77 9.96
CA ILE A 246 22.09 0.45 9.54
C ILE A 246 21.62 -0.78 10.33
N THR A 247 20.82 -0.56 11.36
CA THR A 247 20.45 -1.62 12.34
C THR A 247 19.06 -2.19 12.18
N SER A 248 18.20 -1.58 11.36
CA SER A 248 16.80 -1.99 11.15
C SER A 248 16.37 -1.79 9.70
N SER A 249 15.25 -2.44 9.35
CA SER A 249 14.56 -2.24 8.08
C SER A 249 13.93 -0.84 7.97
N THR A 250 13.58 -0.46 6.75
CA THR A 250 13.09 0.87 6.36
C THR A 250 11.91 1.34 7.24
N LEU A 251 12.02 2.56 7.78
CA LEU A 251 11.02 3.21 8.65
C LEU A 251 10.47 2.33 9.80
N CYS A 252 11.25 1.39 10.31
CA CYS A 252 10.89 0.63 11.51
C CYS A 252 11.06 1.52 12.74
N VAL A 253 9.95 1.79 13.44
CA VAL A 253 9.93 2.67 14.61
C VAL A 253 9.92 1.88 15.92
N ASP A 254 9.57 0.59 15.87
CA ASP A 254 9.53 -0.32 17.03
C ASP A 254 10.36 -1.59 16.79
N ASN A 255 11.39 -1.78 17.61
CA ASN A 255 12.40 -2.86 17.48
C ASN A 255 11.87 -4.31 17.62
N ASN A 256 10.57 -4.52 17.84
CA ASN A 256 10.01 -5.82 18.21
C ASN A 256 9.02 -6.41 17.19
N TYR A 257 8.65 -5.66 16.13
CA TYR A 257 7.62 -6.09 15.19
C TYR A 257 7.98 -5.75 13.75
N TYR A 258 7.57 -6.61 12.81
CA TYR A 258 7.73 -6.34 11.38
C TYR A 258 6.87 -5.15 10.95
N ASN A 259 7.47 -4.20 10.24
CA ASN A 259 6.78 -3.07 9.65
C ASN A 259 5.81 -3.58 8.57
N PHE A 260 4.58 -3.07 8.51
CA PHE A 260 3.63 -3.45 7.46
C PHE A 260 4.20 -3.21 6.06
N LEU A 261 5.10 -2.23 5.90
CA LEU A 261 5.74 -1.92 4.62
C LEU A 261 6.64 -3.06 4.14
N ASP A 262 7.37 -3.72 5.03
CA ASP A 262 8.28 -4.81 4.66
C ASP A 262 7.47 -5.99 4.13
N GLU A 263 6.45 -6.42 4.88
CA GLU A 263 5.53 -7.50 4.50
C GLU A 263 4.70 -7.17 3.25
N ALA A 264 4.15 -5.96 3.15
CA ALA A 264 3.37 -5.55 1.99
C ALA A 264 4.23 -5.48 0.73
N SER A 265 5.44 -4.90 0.83
CA SER A 265 6.32 -4.73 -0.32
C SER A 265 6.98 -6.03 -0.75
N ALA A 266 7.22 -6.97 0.18
CA ALA A 266 7.65 -8.33 -0.13
C ALA A 266 6.62 -9.04 -1.02
N GLU A 267 5.34 -8.84 -0.75
CA GLU A 267 4.28 -9.44 -1.54
C GLU A 267 3.99 -8.67 -2.85
N SER A 268 3.78 -7.35 -2.74
CA SER A 268 3.35 -6.52 -3.87
C SER A 268 4.43 -6.35 -4.94
N SER A 269 5.72 -6.41 -4.58
CA SER A 269 6.80 -6.31 -5.56
C SER A 269 6.80 -7.48 -6.54
N LEU A 270 6.37 -8.67 -6.12
CA LEU A 270 6.31 -9.85 -6.99
C LEU A 270 5.37 -9.61 -8.18
N VAL A 271 4.22 -8.98 -7.92
CA VAL A 271 3.20 -8.66 -8.93
C VAL A 271 3.61 -7.40 -9.70
N ASN A 272 3.89 -6.31 -8.97
CA ASN A 272 4.12 -5.00 -9.58
C ASN A 272 5.41 -4.91 -10.42
N LEU A 273 6.39 -5.79 -10.16
CA LEU A 273 7.61 -5.91 -10.96
C LEU A 273 7.57 -7.06 -11.97
N GLY A 274 6.43 -7.77 -12.07
CA GLY A 274 6.23 -8.85 -13.03
C GLY A 274 7.08 -10.10 -12.77
N VAL A 275 7.45 -10.34 -11.51
CA VAL A 275 8.13 -11.58 -11.07
C VAL A 275 7.15 -12.75 -11.15
N ILE A 276 5.89 -12.52 -10.75
CA ILE A 276 4.79 -13.47 -10.84
C ILE A 276 3.70 -12.86 -11.72
N ASN A 277 3.03 -13.69 -12.52
CA ASN A 277 1.94 -13.24 -13.37
C ASN A 277 0.70 -12.86 -12.53
N ASP A 278 0.20 -11.64 -12.71
CA ASP A 278 -1.03 -11.11 -12.07
C ASP A 278 -2.20 -12.11 -12.15
N LEU A 279 -2.37 -12.83 -13.26
CA LEU A 279 -3.46 -13.80 -13.46
C LEU A 279 -3.29 -15.08 -12.65
N GLU A 280 -2.06 -15.55 -12.45
CA GLU A 280 -1.78 -16.73 -11.63
C GLU A 280 -1.91 -16.36 -10.15
N TYR A 281 -1.42 -15.18 -9.79
CA TYR A 281 -1.62 -14.57 -8.49
C TYR A 281 -3.10 -14.42 -8.11
N LEU A 282 -3.98 -14.09 -9.07
CA LEU A 282 -5.44 -13.97 -8.85
C LEU A 282 -6.18 -15.31 -8.76
N LYS A 283 -5.59 -16.39 -9.30
CA LYS A 283 -6.19 -17.73 -9.33
C LYS A 283 -5.89 -18.53 -8.08
N SER A 284 -4.84 -18.18 -7.34
CA SER A 284 -4.55 -18.83 -6.07
C SER A 284 -5.55 -18.35 -5.02
N ASP A 285 -6.43 -19.24 -4.54
CA ASP A 285 -7.18 -19.05 -3.28
C ASP A 285 -6.26 -18.97 -2.03
N ILE A 286 -4.96 -19.00 -2.28
CA ILE A 286 -3.86 -19.10 -1.33
C ILE A 286 -3.38 -17.69 -1.05
N PHE A 287 -4.19 -16.94 -0.34
CA PHE A 287 -3.75 -15.64 0.10
C PHE A 287 -3.12 -15.78 1.47
N TYR A 288 -1.79 -15.71 1.46
CA TYR A 288 -1.00 -15.35 2.61
C TYR A 288 -1.59 -14.10 3.29
N SER A 289 -1.52 -14.09 4.62
CA SER A 289 -2.31 -13.32 5.58
C SER A 289 -2.13 -11.79 5.60
N TYR A 290 -1.78 -11.13 4.50
CA TYR A 290 -1.34 -9.72 4.49
C TYR A 290 -2.16 -8.77 3.60
N GLU A 291 -3.40 -9.12 3.26
CA GLU A 291 -4.29 -8.23 2.51
C GLU A 291 -4.41 -6.85 3.17
N ASN A 292 -4.50 -6.81 4.50
CA ASN A 292 -4.54 -5.57 5.26
C ASN A 292 -3.28 -4.72 5.04
N TYR A 293 -2.10 -5.33 4.96
CA TYR A 293 -0.83 -4.61 4.79
C TYR A 293 -0.70 -4.06 3.36
N ARG A 294 -1.09 -4.86 2.36
CA ARG A 294 -1.12 -4.41 0.96
C ARG A 294 -2.16 -3.31 0.73
N LYS A 295 -3.30 -3.36 1.43
CA LYS A 295 -4.28 -2.27 1.42
C LYS A 295 -3.67 -0.97 1.92
N LEU A 296 -2.95 -1.01 3.04
CA LEU A 296 -2.23 0.15 3.58
C LEU A 296 -1.16 0.65 2.58
N GLU A 297 -0.34 -0.23 2.01
CA GLU A 297 0.64 0.13 0.97
C GLU A 297 -0.01 0.80 -0.25
N SER A 298 -1.15 0.28 -0.71
CA SER A 298 -1.87 0.85 -1.85
C SER A 298 -2.44 2.24 -1.59
N GLN A 299 -2.81 2.53 -0.33
CA GLN A 299 -3.21 3.87 0.07
C GLN A 299 -2.03 4.84 -0.02
N LEU A 300 -0.81 4.41 0.37
CA LEU A 300 0.40 5.23 0.19
C LEU A 300 0.71 5.52 -1.28
N PHE A 301 0.45 4.58 -2.21
CA PHE A 301 0.65 4.82 -3.64
C PHE A 301 -0.23 5.95 -4.20
N LEU A 302 -1.37 6.26 -3.57
CA LEU A 302 -2.23 7.39 -3.97
C LEU A 302 -1.47 8.73 -3.92
N CYS A 303 -0.51 8.88 -2.99
CA CYS A 303 0.28 10.10 -2.85
C CYS A 303 1.13 10.42 -4.10
N SER A 304 1.52 9.40 -4.87
CA SER A 304 2.45 9.55 -6.01
C SER A 304 1.90 9.05 -7.34
N MET A 305 0.69 8.50 -7.39
CA MET A 305 0.15 7.84 -8.59
C MET A 305 0.04 8.73 -9.84
N PHE A 306 -0.12 10.04 -9.66
CA PHE A 306 -0.23 11.01 -10.77
C PHE A 306 1.11 11.59 -11.21
N ASP A 307 2.21 11.20 -10.56
CA ASP A 307 3.56 11.60 -10.96
C ASP A 307 4.17 10.53 -11.85
N ASN A 308 4.10 10.71 -13.17
CA ASN A 308 4.59 9.73 -14.15
C ASN A 308 6.11 9.57 -14.15
N ASP A 309 6.86 10.49 -13.53
CA ASP A 309 8.32 10.38 -13.42
C ASP A 309 8.73 9.36 -12.36
N LYS A 310 7.87 9.08 -11.37
CA LYS A 310 8.12 8.15 -10.27
C LYS A 310 7.67 6.74 -10.61
N LYS A 311 8.57 5.76 -10.59
CA LYS A 311 8.25 4.36 -10.91
C LYS A 311 8.08 3.53 -9.65
N LEU A 312 7.20 2.52 -9.67
CA LEU A 312 7.05 1.58 -8.55
C LEU A 312 8.38 0.86 -8.21
N SER A 313 9.24 0.65 -9.20
CA SER A 313 10.60 0.13 -8.97
C SER A 313 11.44 1.01 -8.04
N ASP A 314 11.24 2.34 -8.08
CA ASP A 314 11.99 3.28 -7.23
C ASP A 314 11.53 3.17 -5.77
N TYR A 315 10.24 2.95 -5.55
CA TYR A 315 9.66 2.69 -4.23
C TYR A 315 10.25 1.40 -3.61
N TYR A 316 10.21 0.29 -4.36
CA TYR A 316 10.76 -0.98 -3.87
C TYR A 316 12.27 -0.95 -3.70
N LYS A 317 12.99 -0.20 -4.55
CA LYS A 317 14.42 0.02 -4.39
C LYS A 317 14.72 0.82 -3.11
N ALA A 318 13.96 1.87 -2.83
CA ALA A 318 14.15 2.67 -1.62
C ALA A 318 14.01 1.82 -0.34
N ILE A 319 13.03 0.91 -0.31
CA ILE A 319 12.84 -0.02 0.81
C ILE A 319 14.04 -0.96 0.98
N ARG A 320 14.51 -1.59 -0.11
CA ARG A 320 15.64 -2.53 -0.07
C ARG A 320 16.98 -1.88 0.26
N SER A 321 17.16 -0.63 -0.16
CA SER A 321 18.39 0.14 0.09
C SER A 321 18.34 0.95 1.39
N HIS A 322 17.33 0.75 2.24
CA HIS A 322 17.15 1.47 3.50
C HIS A 322 17.09 3.00 3.33
N ASP A 323 16.65 3.46 2.15
CA ASP A 323 16.59 4.87 1.78
C ASP A 323 15.25 5.49 2.18
N ASN A 324 15.13 5.78 3.48
CA ASN A 324 13.95 6.46 4.04
C ASN A 324 13.66 7.78 3.31
N ASN A 325 14.69 8.53 2.91
CA ASN A 325 14.50 9.80 2.19
C ASN A 325 13.92 9.57 0.80
N GLY A 326 14.48 8.64 0.03
CA GLY A 326 13.97 8.26 -1.29
C GLY A 326 12.54 7.73 -1.23
N LEU A 327 12.19 6.96 -0.19
CA LEU A 327 10.83 6.50 0.05
C LEU A 327 9.85 7.66 0.31
N LEU A 328 10.19 8.58 1.21
CA LEU A 328 9.34 9.73 1.54
C LEU A 328 9.22 10.70 0.35
N GLU A 329 10.30 10.89 -0.40
CA GLU A 329 10.31 11.68 -1.63
C GLU A 329 9.46 11.04 -2.73
N PHE A 330 9.49 9.71 -2.87
CA PHE A 330 8.58 8.98 -3.74
C PHE A 330 7.13 9.27 -3.37
N LEU A 331 6.79 9.27 -2.08
CA LEU A 331 5.46 9.61 -1.56
C LEU A 331 5.11 11.11 -1.66
N GLY A 332 6.01 11.96 -2.16
CA GLY A 332 5.71 13.35 -2.52
C GLY A 332 6.07 14.38 -1.45
N ALA A 333 6.82 14.00 -0.42
CA ALA A 333 7.45 14.95 0.49
C ALA A 333 8.65 15.64 -0.17
N SER A 334 8.73 16.96 0.01
CA SER A 334 9.75 17.84 -0.53
C SER A 334 10.47 18.68 0.53
N SER A 335 9.90 18.78 1.73
CA SER A 335 10.49 19.45 2.90
C SER A 335 10.62 18.48 4.08
N ASN A 336 11.45 18.82 5.07
CA ASN A 336 11.58 18.01 6.30
C ASN A 336 10.24 17.91 7.05
N THR A 337 9.46 18.98 7.10
CA THR A 337 8.12 18.97 7.72
C THR A 337 7.18 17.99 7.01
N GLU A 338 7.21 17.93 5.68
CA GLU A 338 6.43 16.94 4.92
C GLU A 338 6.94 15.50 5.15
N LYS A 339 8.25 15.32 5.28
CA LYS A 339 8.88 14.03 5.60
C LYS A 339 8.45 13.53 6.99
N GLU A 340 8.52 14.39 8.01
CA GLU A 340 8.07 14.09 9.37
C GLU A 340 6.58 13.72 9.40
N GLU A 341 5.74 14.45 8.64
CA GLU A 341 4.31 14.14 8.52
C GLU A 341 4.06 12.75 7.92
N LEU A 342 4.76 12.38 6.84
CA LEU A 342 4.62 11.07 6.24
C LEU A 342 5.19 9.94 7.12
N ILE A 343 6.25 10.20 7.90
CA ILE A 343 6.73 9.27 8.93
C ILE A 343 5.62 8.99 9.96
N ARG A 344 4.92 10.03 10.42
CA ARG A 344 3.76 9.87 11.34
C ARG A 344 2.65 9.04 10.72
N VAL A 345 2.32 9.28 9.44
CA VAL A 345 1.32 8.48 8.70
C VAL A 345 1.70 7.00 8.67
N ILE A 346 2.94 6.69 8.32
CA ILE A 346 3.43 5.31 8.25
C ILE A 346 3.44 4.66 9.64
N TYR A 347 3.84 5.40 10.67
CA TYR A 347 3.79 4.94 12.05
C TYR A 347 2.35 4.63 12.51
N ALA A 348 1.40 5.54 12.24
CA ALA A 348 -0.02 5.33 12.51
C ALA A 348 -0.61 4.10 11.79
N MET A 349 -0.22 3.88 10.53
CA MET A 349 -0.64 2.72 9.75
C MET A 349 -0.09 1.41 10.34
N ASN A 350 1.16 1.41 10.84
CA ASN A 350 1.73 0.28 11.59
C ASN A 350 0.98 -0.01 12.91
N SER A 351 0.36 0.98 13.54
CA SER A 351 -0.43 0.77 14.76
C SER A 351 -1.72 0.01 14.51
N ILE A 352 -2.29 0.13 13.32
CA ILE A 352 -3.53 -0.57 12.95
C ILE A 352 -3.29 -2.05 12.67
N THR A 353 -2.06 -2.40 12.30
CA THR A 353 -1.65 -3.79 12.08
C THR A 353 -1.32 -4.52 13.38
N GLY A 354 -1.33 -3.81 14.51
CA GLY A 354 -0.95 -4.35 15.82
C GLY A 354 0.57 -4.47 16.02
N ASN A 355 1.36 -3.84 15.15
CA ASN A 355 2.82 -3.97 15.12
C ASN A 355 3.54 -2.81 15.82
N THR A 356 2.84 -1.97 16.59
CA THR A 356 3.47 -0.89 17.38
C THR A 356 2.83 -0.77 18.75
N SER A 357 3.57 -0.25 19.73
CA SER A 357 3.00 0.12 21.04
C SER A 357 2.14 1.37 21.00
N TYR A 358 2.06 2.11 19.88
CA TYR A 358 1.35 3.39 19.80
C TYR A 358 -0.09 3.37 20.33
N LEU A 359 -0.87 2.34 19.97
CA LEU A 359 -2.23 2.21 20.49
C LEU A 359 -2.22 2.03 22.01
N GLU A 360 -1.32 1.20 22.53
CA GLU A 360 -1.11 0.99 23.98
C GLU A 360 -0.58 2.25 24.69
N GLU A 361 0.20 3.08 24.00
CA GLU A 361 0.72 4.36 24.51
C GLU A 361 -0.38 5.41 24.62
N LEU A 362 -1.28 5.46 23.63
CA LEU A 362 -2.47 6.30 23.65
C LEU A 362 -3.51 5.85 24.69
N THR A 363 -3.74 4.55 24.81
CA THR A 363 -4.77 3.98 25.70
C THR A 363 -4.26 3.69 27.11
N GLY A 364 -2.95 3.64 27.31
CA GLY A 364 -2.35 3.10 28.54
C GLY A 364 -2.32 1.56 28.55
N LYS A 365 -1.41 1.00 29.36
CA LYS A 365 -1.08 -0.44 29.40
C LYS A 365 -2.05 -1.35 30.15
N ASP A 366 -3.12 -0.84 30.79
CA ASP A 366 -4.01 -1.66 31.63
C ASP A 366 -5.47 -1.15 31.67
N SER A 367 -6.43 -2.06 31.45
CA SER A 367 -7.83 -2.13 31.91
C SER A 367 -8.84 -0.96 31.76
N ASP A 368 -8.43 0.24 31.38
CA ASP A 368 -9.30 1.43 31.41
C ASP A 368 -10.14 1.63 30.14
N TYR A 369 -9.77 0.98 29.04
CA TYR A 369 -10.50 1.05 27.77
C TYR A 369 -11.09 -0.30 27.41
N ASP A 370 -12.38 -0.32 27.10
CA ASP A 370 -13.02 -1.52 26.58
C ASP A 370 -12.68 -1.71 25.08
N SER A 371 -13.10 -2.84 24.51
CA SER A 371 -12.87 -3.14 23.09
C SER A 371 -13.51 -2.10 22.15
N LYS A 372 -14.57 -1.41 22.60
CA LYS A 372 -15.27 -0.39 21.83
C LYS A 372 -14.44 0.89 21.80
N ASP A 373 -13.88 1.31 22.93
CA ASP A 373 -13.01 2.48 23.00
C ASP A 373 -11.73 2.29 22.17
N THR A 374 -11.15 1.08 22.20
CA THR A 374 -10.00 0.72 21.36
C THR A 374 -10.32 0.82 19.87
N SER A 375 -11.49 0.29 19.46
CA SER A 375 -11.97 0.41 18.08
C SER A 375 -12.18 1.87 17.66
N LEU A 376 -12.74 2.70 18.54
CA LEU A 376 -12.97 4.13 18.27
C LEU A 376 -11.65 4.90 18.07
N MET A 377 -10.60 4.57 18.84
CA MET A 377 -9.29 5.16 18.65
C MET A 377 -8.64 4.74 17.32
N LEU A 378 -8.74 3.46 16.97
CA LEU A 378 -8.26 2.96 15.67
C LEU A 378 -8.97 3.66 14.50
N ASP A 379 -10.28 3.90 14.60
CA ASP A 379 -11.02 4.64 13.58
C ASP A 379 -10.54 6.09 13.48
N LYS A 380 -10.25 6.74 14.60
CA LYS A 380 -9.67 8.10 14.60
C LYS A 380 -8.29 8.15 13.95
N ILE A 381 -7.41 7.20 14.29
CA ILE A 381 -6.09 7.07 13.66
C ILE A 381 -6.26 6.89 12.15
N LYS A 382 -7.21 6.04 11.72
CA LYS A 382 -7.56 5.85 10.32
C LYS A 382 -7.96 7.13 9.60
N TYR A 383 -8.84 7.91 10.21
CA TYR A 383 -9.30 9.17 9.63
C TYR A 383 -8.16 10.15 9.41
N LEU A 384 -7.29 10.32 10.39
CA LEU A 384 -6.22 11.31 10.33
C LEU A 384 -5.17 10.97 9.26
N TYR A 385 -4.76 9.70 9.16
CA TYR A 385 -3.83 9.32 8.10
C TYR A 385 -4.51 9.37 6.72
N ASN A 386 -5.80 9.03 6.61
CA ASN A 386 -6.55 9.13 5.34
C ASN A 386 -6.66 10.57 4.83
N ILE A 387 -6.95 11.54 5.72
CA ILE A 387 -6.95 12.97 5.37
C ILE A 387 -5.57 13.39 4.86
N THR A 388 -4.51 12.92 5.52
CA THR A 388 -3.13 13.22 5.10
C THR A 388 -2.85 12.63 3.72
N ILE A 389 -3.13 11.34 3.48
CA ILE A 389 -2.95 10.72 2.16
C ILE A 389 -3.78 11.43 1.09
N MET A 390 -5.03 11.82 1.39
CA MET A 390 -5.87 12.60 0.49
C MET A 390 -5.19 13.93 0.12
N LYS A 391 -4.66 14.66 1.10
CA LYS A 391 -3.91 15.91 0.88
C LYS A 391 -2.78 15.74 -0.13
N TYR A 392 -1.92 14.73 0.06
CA TYR A 392 -0.80 14.46 -0.84
C TYR A 392 -1.26 13.99 -2.23
N SER A 393 -2.30 13.17 -2.29
CA SER A 393 -2.91 12.70 -3.55
C SER A 393 -3.46 13.86 -4.38
N LEU A 394 -4.20 14.79 -3.75
CA LEU A 394 -4.74 15.98 -4.41
C LEU A 394 -3.64 16.95 -4.83
N LYS A 395 -2.62 17.16 -4.00
CA LYS A 395 -1.42 17.93 -4.36
C LYS A 395 -0.77 17.35 -5.62
N SER A 396 -0.61 16.03 -5.68
CA SER A 396 -0.06 15.33 -6.85
C SER A 396 -0.90 15.53 -8.11
N LEU A 397 -2.24 15.42 -8.02
CA LEU A 397 -3.16 15.62 -9.14
C LEU A 397 -3.17 17.07 -9.64
N ILE A 398 -3.14 18.04 -8.72
CA ILE A 398 -3.04 19.47 -9.05
C ILE A 398 -1.71 19.72 -9.78
N ASN A 399 -0.60 19.22 -9.27
CA ASN A 399 0.71 19.36 -9.90
C ASN A 399 0.72 18.78 -11.32
N TYR A 400 0.08 17.63 -11.53
CA TYR A 400 -0.07 17.04 -12.86
C TYR A 400 -0.81 17.99 -13.81
N ASN A 401 -1.99 18.47 -13.42
CA ASN A 401 -2.80 19.38 -14.24
C ASN A 401 -2.06 20.67 -14.62
N LEU A 402 -1.25 21.19 -13.70
CA LEU A 402 -0.45 22.39 -13.91
C LEU A 402 0.71 22.16 -14.90
N LYS A 403 1.40 21.03 -14.77
CA LYS A 403 2.50 20.63 -15.66
C LYS A 403 1.98 20.27 -17.07
N ASN A 404 0.85 19.57 -17.14
CA ASN A 404 0.29 18.97 -18.36
C ASN A 404 -1.06 19.62 -18.72
N LYS A 405 -1.02 20.91 -19.06
CA LYS A 405 -2.23 21.70 -19.35
C LYS A 405 -3.11 21.05 -20.42
N ASN A 406 -4.41 20.96 -20.13
CA ASN A 406 -5.44 20.40 -21.01
C ASN A 406 -5.25 18.91 -21.37
N ASP A 407 -4.38 18.18 -20.68
CA ASP A 407 -4.18 16.75 -20.95
C ASP A 407 -5.32 15.89 -20.36
N LEU A 408 -5.98 16.38 -19.32
CA LEU A 408 -7.16 15.76 -18.71
C LEU A 408 -8.42 16.57 -19.03
N SER A 409 -9.52 15.89 -19.31
CA SER A 409 -10.85 16.47 -19.33
C SER A 409 -11.35 16.74 -17.90
N LEU A 410 -12.40 17.56 -17.76
CA LEU A 410 -13.04 17.76 -16.45
C LEU A 410 -13.56 16.43 -15.89
N GLU A 411 -14.19 15.63 -16.73
CA GLU A 411 -14.76 14.33 -16.37
C GLU A 411 -13.69 13.35 -15.88
N GLU A 412 -12.52 13.31 -16.56
CA GLU A 412 -11.35 12.53 -16.14
C GLU A 412 -10.82 13.00 -14.78
N ASN A 413 -10.73 14.30 -14.55
CA ASN A 413 -10.26 14.85 -13.27
C ASN A 413 -11.20 14.57 -12.09
N VAL A 414 -12.51 14.62 -12.32
CA VAL A 414 -13.51 14.29 -11.29
C VAL A 414 -13.50 12.79 -11.00
N PHE A 415 -13.33 11.96 -12.04
CA PHE A 415 -13.19 10.52 -11.87
C PHE A 415 -11.92 10.15 -11.08
N LEU A 416 -10.78 10.80 -11.36
CA LEU A 416 -9.54 10.60 -10.59
C LEU A 416 -9.68 10.98 -9.13
N TYR A 417 -10.37 12.10 -8.85
CA TYR A 417 -10.75 12.48 -7.49
C TYR A 417 -11.63 11.42 -6.82
N TYR A 418 -12.66 10.92 -7.51
CA TYR A 418 -13.49 9.83 -7.02
C TYR A 418 -12.67 8.58 -6.69
N LEU A 419 -11.71 8.22 -7.55
CA LEU A 419 -10.81 7.09 -7.31
C LEU A 419 -10.01 7.28 -6.01
N VAL A 420 -9.42 8.46 -5.77
CA VAL A 420 -8.72 8.77 -4.50
C VAL A 420 -9.64 8.54 -3.31
N VAL A 421 -10.80 9.21 -3.30
CA VAL A 421 -11.74 9.18 -2.17
C VAL A 421 -12.22 7.76 -1.89
N SER A 422 -12.59 7.03 -2.94
CA SER A 422 -13.14 5.67 -2.83
C SER A 422 -12.14 4.61 -2.37
N ASN A 423 -10.83 4.91 -2.36
CA ASN A 423 -9.78 4.03 -1.81
C ASN A 423 -9.38 4.39 -0.37
N LEU A 424 -9.67 5.61 0.08
CA LEU A 424 -9.39 6.09 1.43
C LEU A 424 -10.58 5.92 2.36
N VAL A 425 -11.76 6.29 1.88
CA VAL A 425 -13.02 6.04 2.55
C VAL A 425 -13.35 4.58 2.31
N ASP A 426 -12.82 3.73 3.19
CA ASP A 426 -13.22 2.33 3.24
C ASP A 426 -14.75 2.31 3.27
N ASN A 427 -15.33 1.51 2.38
CA ASN A 427 -16.78 1.34 2.22
C ASN A 427 -17.42 0.62 3.44
N SER A 428 -16.89 0.85 4.64
CA SER A 428 -17.27 0.24 5.90
C SER A 428 -17.07 1.23 7.04
N ILE A 429 -17.66 2.43 6.92
CA ILE A 429 -18.00 3.20 8.12
C ILE A 429 -19.19 2.46 8.73
N ASN A 430 -18.92 1.66 9.77
CA ASN A 430 -19.96 1.00 10.54
C ASN A 430 -20.71 2.07 11.35
N CYS A 431 -21.80 2.59 10.79
CA CYS A 431 -22.71 3.46 11.51
C CYS A 431 -23.57 2.63 12.46
N ASP A 432 -23.02 2.19 13.58
CA ASP A 432 -23.86 1.87 14.74
C ASP A 432 -24.46 3.19 15.27
N ASP A 433 -25.67 3.13 15.82
CA ASP A 433 -26.54 4.27 16.22
C ASP A 433 -25.91 5.32 17.17
N ASN A 434 -24.64 5.17 17.58
CA ASN A 434 -23.92 6.06 18.50
C ASN A 434 -22.63 6.69 17.93
N VAL A 435 -22.33 6.59 16.62
CA VAL A 435 -21.04 7.00 16.00
C VAL A 435 -21.01 8.47 15.49
N TYR A 436 -22.01 9.28 15.81
CA TYR A 436 -22.20 10.60 15.15
C TYR A 436 -21.17 11.69 15.48
N SER A 437 -20.48 11.67 16.63
CA SER A 437 -19.64 12.81 17.04
C SER A 437 -18.23 12.83 16.45
N TYR A 438 -17.72 11.69 15.97
CA TYR A 438 -16.38 11.61 15.36
C TYR A 438 -16.44 11.65 13.83
N TYR A 439 -17.59 11.29 13.26
CA TYR A 439 -17.88 11.44 11.85
C TYR A 439 -17.84 12.92 11.41
N SER A 440 -18.19 13.86 12.30
CA SER A 440 -18.20 15.29 11.98
C SER A 440 -16.81 15.85 11.70
N ASP A 441 -15.80 15.44 12.47
CA ASP A 441 -14.44 15.99 12.34
C ASP A 441 -13.80 15.52 11.02
N PHE A 442 -13.90 14.22 10.70
CA PHE A 442 -13.49 13.69 9.40
C PHE A 442 -14.22 14.36 8.24
N LEU A 443 -15.56 14.48 8.35
CA LEU A 443 -16.39 15.06 7.31
C LEU A 443 -16.05 16.54 7.07
N GLU A 444 -15.81 17.32 8.12
CA GLU A 444 -15.40 18.71 8.02
C GLU A 444 -14.08 18.84 7.26
N GLU A 445 -13.05 18.08 7.65
CA GLU A 445 -11.73 18.11 6.99
C GLU A 445 -11.81 17.61 5.54
N TYR A 446 -12.57 16.54 5.29
CA TYR A 446 -12.84 16.02 3.96
C TYR A 446 -13.54 17.06 3.08
N GLN A 447 -14.58 17.72 3.59
CA GLN A 447 -15.32 18.75 2.84
C GLN A 447 -14.43 19.94 2.51
N VAL A 448 -13.54 20.35 3.42
CA VAL A 448 -12.54 21.38 3.14
C VAL A 448 -11.65 20.97 1.96
N LEU A 449 -11.06 19.77 1.98
CA LEU A 449 -10.21 19.29 0.89
C LEU A 449 -10.97 19.18 -0.44
N LYS A 450 -12.20 18.64 -0.41
CA LYS A 450 -13.10 18.55 -1.58
C LYS A 450 -13.35 19.92 -2.19
N ASN A 451 -13.82 20.87 -1.38
CA ASN A 451 -14.19 22.21 -1.83
C ASN A 451 -12.99 22.93 -2.44
N ASN A 452 -11.81 22.80 -1.82
CA ASN A 452 -10.58 23.38 -2.36
C ASN A 452 -10.23 22.80 -3.73
N TYR A 453 -10.28 21.48 -3.87
CA TYR A 453 -9.99 20.83 -5.14
C TYR A 453 -11.00 21.21 -6.22
N PHE A 454 -12.29 21.28 -5.90
CA PHE A 454 -13.33 21.69 -6.85
C PHE A 454 -13.18 23.15 -7.27
N LEU A 455 -12.74 24.03 -6.38
CA LEU A 455 -12.38 25.41 -6.74
C LEU A 455 -11.22 25.44 -7.73
N VAL A 456 -10.22 24.55 -7.60
CA VAL A 456 -9.12 24.44 -8.57
C VAL A 456 -9.67 24.02 -9.94
N LEU A 457 -10.47 22.96 -9.99
CA LEU A 457 -11.07 22.48 -11.24
C LEU A 457 -11.98 23.54 -11.88
N SER A 458 -12.78 24.24 -11.07
CA SER A 458 -13.65 25.33 -11.52
C SER A 458 -12.85 26.39 -12.27
N LYS A 459 -11.65 26.71 -11.78
CA LYS A 459 -10.76 27.70 -12.38
C LYS A 459 -10.06 27.18 -13.63
N ILE A 460 -9.58 25.93 -13.61
CA ILE A 460 -8.93 25.30 -14.78
C ILE A 460 -9.91 25.19 -15.96
N TYR A 461 -11.15 24.79 -15.70
CA TYR A 461 -12.14 24.47 -16.74
C TYR A 461 -13.17 25.58 -16.99
N GLY A 462 -13.19 26.64 -16.19
CA GLY A 462 -14.15 27.74 -16.33
C GLY A 462 -15.59 27.34 -16.04
N VAL A 463 -15.81 26.34 -15.19
CA VAL A 463 -17.13 25.81 -14.79
C VAL A 463 -17.44 26.14 -13.34
N SER A 464 -18.70 26.09 -12.92
CA SER A 464 -19.04 26.31 -11.50
C SER A 464 -18.72 25.08 -10.65
N THR A 465 -18.50 25.27 -9.35
CA THR A 465 -18.28 24.18 -8.40
C THR A 465 -19.48 23.25 -8.28
N GLU A 466 -20.71 23.76 -8.46
CA GLU A 466 -21.94 22.96 -8.47
C GLU A 466 -22.00 22.02 -9.67
N ALA A 467 -21.51 22.46 -10.85
CA ALA A 467 -21.45 21.61 -12.03
C ALA A 467 -20.46 20.45 -11.84
N ILE A 468 -19.33 20.71 -11.16
CA ILE A 468 -18.33 19.69 -10.81
C ILE A 468 -18.91 18.69 -9.80
N ASP A 469 -19.62 19.20 -8.79
CA ASP A 469 -20.27 18.37 -7.77
C ASP A 469 -21.32 17.44 -8.36
N SER A 470 -22.09 17.89 -9.37
CA SER A 470 -23.04 17.04 -10.09
C SER A 470 -22.34 15.84 -10.74
N ILE A 471 -21.20 16.04 -11.42
CA ILE A 471 -20.44 14.95 -12.06
C ILE A 471 -19.92 13.97 -10.99
N TYR A 472 -19.43 14.49 -9.87
CA TYR A 472 -18.95 13.66 -8.77
C TYR A 472 -20.06 12.80 -8.16
N LEU A 473 -21.27 13.35 -8.00
CA LEU A 473 -22.43 12.63 -7.49
C LEU A 473 -22.89 11.51 -8.45
N ASP A 474 -22.76 11.71 -9.77
CA ASP A 474 -23.10 10.68 -10.75
C ASP A 474 -22.21 9.44 -10.61
N TYR A 475 -20.90 9.62 -10.42
CA TYR A 475 -20.00 8.50 -10.13
C TYR A 475 -20.35 7.79 -8.82
N ASN A 476 -20.75 8.55 -7.81
CA ASN A 476 -21.13 7.99 -6.52
C ASN A 476 -22.38 7.11 -6.57
N ASN A 477 -23.26 7.36 -7.54
CA ASN A 477 -24.52 6.62 -7.73
C ASN A 477 -24.40 5.45 -8.73
N SER A 478 -23.20 5.17 -9.23
CA SER A 478 -22.95 4.18 -10.29
C SER A 478 -22.22 2.93 -9.76
N GLU A 479 -22.32 1.80 -10.47
CA GLU A 479 -21.57 0.56 -10.18
C GLU A 479 -20.06 0.67 -10.50
N ILE A 480 -19.51 1.88 -10.55
CA ILE A 480 -18.15 2.15 -11.00
C ILE A 480 -17.11 1.39 -10.19
N ASN A 481 -17.32 1.15 -8.90
CA ASN A 481 -16.39 0.34 -8.09
C ASN A 481 -16.29 -1.11 -8.58
N TYR A 482 -17.39 -1.67 -9.07
CA TYR A 482 -17.42 -2.99 -9.70
C TYR A 482 -16.75 -2.95 -11.07
N GLU A 483 -17.08 -1.95 -11.91
CA GLU A 483 -16.42 -1.73 -13.21
C GLU A 483 -14.90 -1.60 -13.09
N LEU A 484 -14.43 -0.83 -12.11
CA LEU A 484 -13.03 -0.72 -11.74
C LEU A 484 -12.50 -2.11 -11.40
N GLY A 485 -13.09 -2.79 -10.40
CA GLY A 485 -12.64 -4.11 -9.97
C GLY A 485 -12.41 -5.07 -11.14
N CYS A 486 -13.37 -5.16 -12.05
CA CYS A 486 -13.26 -6.06 -13.20
C CYS A 486 -12.25 -5.63 -14.27
N TYR A 487 -12.09 -4.33 -14.53
CA TYR A 487 -11.04 -3.81 -15.43
C TYR A 487 -9.63 -4.04 -14.89
N PHE A 488 -9.45 -3.90 -13.56
CA PHE A 488 -8.16 -4.06 -12.92
C PHE A 488 -7.81 -5.50 -12.53
N GLY A 489 -8.82 -6.38 -12.39
CA GLY A 489 -8.67 -7.82 -12.16
C GLY A 489 -8.46 -8.66 -13.44
N ASN A 490 -8.18 -8.02 -14.59
CA ASN A 490 -7.97 -8.68 -15.89
C ASN A 490 -9.15 -9.58 -16.35
N MET A 491 -10.40 -9.27 -15.99
CA MET A 491 -11.60 -9.97 -16.54
C MET A 491 -11.97 -9.51 -17.96
N ILE A 492 -11.10 -8.74 -18.63
CA ILE A 492 -11.31 -8.25 -20.01
C ILE A 492 -11.45 -9.41 -21.02
N GLY A 493 -11.02 -10.62 -20.66
CA GLY A 493 -11.20 -11.85 -21.45
C GLY A 493 -12.40 -12.72 -21.06
N ASP A 494 -13.18 -12.34 -20.05
CA ASP A 494 -14.36 -13.09 -19.62
C ASP A 494 -15.58 -12.70 -20.46
N ASN A 495 -16.29 -13.68 -21.02
CA ASN A 495 -17.39 -13.42 -21.95
C ASN A 495 -18.57 -12.70 -21.28
N GLU A 496 -18.68 -12.76 -19.96
CA GLU A 496 -19.68 -12.01 -19.16
C GLU A 496 -19.39 -10.49 -19.10
N PHE A 497 -18.18 -10.05 -19.46
CA PHE A 497 -17.78 -8.65 -19.40
C PHE A 497 -18.08 -7.84 -20.67
N GLN A 498 -18.61 -8.50 -21.71
CA GLN A 498 -18.88 -7.90 -23.03
C GLN A 498 -20.28 -7.28 -23.19
N ASP A 499 -21.11 -7.25 -22.14
CA ASP A 499 -22.46 -6.69 -22.21
C ASP A 499 -22.52 -5.16 -21.94
N ASP A 500 -23.54 -4.50 -22.53
CA ASP A 500 -23.84 -3.05 -22.53
C ASP A 500 -24.07 -2.39 -21.13
N LEU A 501 -23.69 -3.05 -20.03
CA LEU A 501 -23.96 -2.63 -18.64
C LEU A 501 -22.94 -1.64 -18.06
N TYR A 502 -21.80 -1.40 -18.71
CA TYR A 502 -20.68 -0.66 -18.12
C TYR A 502 -20.40 0.65 -18.87
N SER A 503 -20.82 1.77 -18.29
CA SER A 503 -20.78 3.08 -18.96
C SER A 503 -19.45 3.82 -18.81
N ASN A 504 -18.58 3.40 -17.89
CA ASN A 504 -17.34 4.11 -17.54
C ASN A 504 -16.07 3.45 -18.14
N GLN A 505 -16.21 2.40 -18.94
CA GLN A 505 -15.08 1.65 -19.49
C GLN A 505 -14.05 2.53 -20.23
N GLU A 506 -14.54 3.49 -21.03
CA GLU A 506 -13.67 4.33 -21.85
C GLU A 506 -12.87 5.33 -20.99
N ILE A 507 -13.45 5.89 -19.93
CA ILE A 507 -12.72 6.76 -19.02
C ILE A 507 -11.71 5.97 -18.19
N ILE A 508 -12.06 4.76 -17.74
CA ILE A 508 -11.16 3.86 -17.02
C ILE A 508 -9.93 3.53 -17.88
N LYS A 509 -10.12 3.11 -19.14
CA LYS A 509 -9.02 2.81 -20.07
C LYS A 509 -8.09 4.00 -20.29
N LYS A 510 -8.64 5.19 -20.53
CA LYS A 510 -7.85 6.42 -20.76
C LYS A 510 -7.00 6.78 -19.54
N VAL A 511 -7.62 6.75 -18.36
CA VAL A 511 -6.95 7.04 -17.10
C VAL A 511 -5.85 6.02 -16.83
N LEU A 512 -6.08 4.73 -17.08
CA LEU A 512 -5.10 3.67 -16.92
C LEU A 512 -3.90 3.78 -17.86
N GLN A 513 -4.14 4.14 -19.11
CA GLN A 513 -3.08 4.38 -20.09
C GLN A 513 -2.20 5.55 -19.66
N ARG A 514 -2.82 6.59 -19.09
CA ARG A 514 -2.13 7.80 -18.67
C ARG A 514 -1.42 7.66 -17.32
N PHE A 515 -1.98 6.88 -16.40
CA PHE A 515 -1.45 6.63 -15.06
C PHE A 515 -1.39 5.12 -14.79
N PRO A 516 -0.40 4.40 -15.36
CA PRO A 516 -0.33 2.93 -15.25
C PRO A 516 -0.23 2.42 -13.80
N LYS A 517 0.31 3.23 -12.87
CA LYS A 517 0.43 2.90 -11.44
C LYS A 517 -0.92 2.68 -10.75
N LEU A 518 -2.02 3.20 -11.31
CA LEU A 518 -3.37 2.96 -10.78
C LEU A 518 -3.75 1.49 -10.74
N LYS A 519 -3.12 0.64 -11.56
CA LYS A 519 -3.32 -0.82 -11.53
C LYS A 519 -3.01 -1.41 -10.16
N ALA A 520 -1.92 -0.99 -9.52
CA ALA A 520 -1.50 -1.49 -8.22
C ALA A 520 -2.51 -1.17 -7.11
N ILE A 521 -3.20 -0.04 -7.22
CA ILE A 521 -4.19 0.42 -6.24
C ILE A 521 -5.51 -0.32 -6.42
N ALA A 522 -5.98 -0.42 -7.65
CA ALA A 522 -7.32 -0.91 -7.91
C ALA A 522 -7.44 -2.44 -7.95
N PHE A 523 -6.31 -3.14 -8.11
CA PHE A 523 -6.20 -4.60 -7.94
C PHE A 523 -6.74 -5.09 -6.58
N LEU A 524 -6.52 -4.34 -5.49
CA LEU A 524 -6.92 -4.73 -4.14
C LEU A 524 -8.43 -4.53 -3.89
N LYS A 525 -9.06 -3.60 -4.61
CA LYS A 525 -10.51 -3.36 -4.50
C LYS A 525 -11.32 -4.47 -5.17
N TYR A 526 -10.84 -5.00 -6.29
CA TYR A 526 -11.43 -6.16 -6.98
C TYR A 526 -11.58 -7.36 -6.04
N ARG A 527 -10.52 -7.69 -5.29
CA ARG A 527 -10.49 -8.85 -4.40
C ARG A 527 -11.57 -8.77 -3.33
N ASN A 528 -11.71 -7.60 -2.68
CA ASN A 528 -12.76 -7.33 -1.71
C ASN A 528 -14.18 -7.51 -2.27
N ILE A 529 -14.38 -7.21 -3.56
CA ILE A 529 -15.67 -7.36 -4.25
C ILE A 529 -15.94 -8.85 -4.57
N LYS A 530 -14.92 -9.58 -5.03
CA LYS A 530 -15.01 -11.02 -5.36
C LYS A 530 -15.30 -11.87 -4.11
N GLU A 531 -14.59 -11.62 -3.01
CA GLU A 531 -14.73 -12.38 -1.76
C GLU A 531 -16.04 -12.08 -1.00
N LYS A 532 -16.61 -10.87 -1.17
CA LYS A 532 -17.90 -10.50 -0.57
C LYS A 532 -19.13 -10.87 -1.39
N SER A 533 -18.96 -11.63 -2.49
CA SER A 533 -20.03 -12.09 -3.40
C SER A 533 -21.18 -11.09 -3.49
N TYR A 534 -21.01 -10.04 -4.30
CA TYR A 534 -21.90 -8.89 -4.46
C TYR A 534 -23.37 -9.29 -4.75
N ALA A 535 -24.07 -9.71 -3.70
CA ALA A 535 -25.46 -10.09 -3.63
C ALA A 535 -25.78 -10.38 -2.15
N GLU A 536 -26.13 -9.33 -1.40
CA GLU A 536 -27.35 -9.29 -0.56
C GLU A 536 -27.36 -8.03 0.33
N ASN A 537 -28.20 -7.06 -0.06
CA ASN A 537 -28.73 -5.98 0.80
C ASN A 537 -27.76 -5.01 1.48
N THR A 538 -26.84 -4.37 0.75
CA THR A 538 -26.25 -3.10 1.23
C THR A 538 -27.06 -1.94 0.69
N SER A 539 -27.96 -1.38 1.51
CA SER A 539 -28.50 -0.03 1.23
C SER A 539 -27.38 0.98 1.47
N VAL A 540 -26.85 1.58 0.40
CA VAL A 540 -25.93 2.70 0.46
C VAL A 540 -26.74 3.93 0.89
N GLU A 541 -26.35 4.59 1.97
CA GLU A 541 -26.94 5.86 2.39
C GLU A 541 -25.89 6.96 2.18
N ILE A 542 -26.21 7.94 1.35
CA ILE A 542 -25.36 9.12 1.13
C ILE A 542 -25.65 10.07 2.29
N LEU A 543 -24.77 10.09 3.28
CA LEU A 543 -24.82 11.08 4.36
C LEU A 543 -23.89 12.22 3.99
N GLU A 544 -24.48 13.39 3.70
CA GLU A 544 -23.76 14.66 3.50
C GLU A 544 -22.61 14.62 2.47
N GLY A 545 -22.74 13.77 1.44
CA GLY A 545 -21.76 13.65 0.35
C GLY A 545 -20.61 12.68 0.59
N VAL A 546 -20.68 11.86 1.65
CA VAL A 546 -19.76 10.74 1.92
C VAL A 546 -20.53 9.41 1.89
N ILE A 547 -19.86 8.37 1.40
CA ILE A 547 -20.42 7.01 1.30
C ILE A 547 -20.47 6.41 2.71
N ALA A 548 -21.68 6.04 3.18
CA ALA A 548 -21.86 5.24 4.37
C ALA A 548 -22.59 3.93 4.01
N PHE A 549 -22.08 2.80 4.50
CA PHE A 549 -22.75 1.52 4.36
C PHE A 549 -23.63 1.30 5.59
N LYS A 550 -24.93 1.15 5.36
CA LYS A 550 -25.85 0.73 6.42
C LYS A 550 -25.75 -0.78 6.56
N ASN A 551 -25.17 -1.27 7.66
CA ASN A 551 -25.36 -2.65 8.07
C ASN A 551 -26.81 -2.79 8.53
N VAL A 552 -27.70 -3.25 7.64
CA VAL A 552 -29.03 -3.69 8.08
C VAL A 552 -28.84 -5.04 8.75
N SER A 553 -28.81 -5.04 10.08
CA SER A 553 -28.90 -6.26 10.89
C SER A 553 -30.20 -6.99 10.56
N ILE A 554 -30.14 -8.05 9.75
CA ILE A 554 -31.27 -8.96 9.57
C ILE A 554 -31.28 -9.91 10.76
N ASN A 555 -32.18 -9.65 11.70
CA ASN A 555 -32.54 -10.61 12.74
C ASN A 555 -33.10 -11.88 12.08
N TYR A 556 -32.34 -12.98 12.11
CA TYR A 556 -32.91 -14.29 11.82
C TYR A 556 -33.86 -14.66 12.98
N THR A 557 -35.16 -14.57 12.72
CA THR A 557 -36.13 -15.31 13.54
C THR A 557 -36.07 -16.76 13.11
N VAL A 558 -35.53 -17.61 13.98
CA VAL A 558 -35.48 -19.07 13.82
C VAL A 558 -36.88 -19.61 13.54
N LYS A 559 -37.01 -20.45 12.52
CA LYS A 559 -38.08 -21.45 12.42
C LYS A 559 -37.51 -22.81 12.07
#